data_AF-A0A4U6BJB0-F1
#
_entry.id   AF-A0A4U6BJB0-F1
#
_cell.length_a   1.000
_cell.length_b   1.000
_cell.length_c   1.000
_cell.angle_alpha   90.00
_cell.angle_beta   90.00
_cell.angle_gamma   90.00
#
_symmetry.space_group_name_H-M   'P 1'
#
loop_
_entity.id
_entity.type
_entity.pdbx_description
1 polymer ?
#
loop_
_entity_poly.entity_id
_entity_poly.type
_entity_poly.pdbx_seq_one_letter_code
_entity_poly.pdbx_strand_id
1 'polypeptide(L)'
;MSSFGTRCRFEADFKGQRTASTSCSANFTRLGFHPGFGLTVTLPELVGATRASMLMLTGSRIKGDEAYRIGLCDVLATQESLRDEAMKLAQEIAESSPLGVKSTRKTLRRGLIERLEEQLKR
;
A
#
# COMPACT_ATOMS: atom_id res chain seq x y z
N MET A 1 -23.37 -7.72 9.79
CA MET A 1 -22.08 -8.36 10.16
C MET A 1 -21.42 -8.83 8.87
N SER A 2 -20.09 -8.71 8.74
CA SER A 2 -19.27 -9.25 7.62
C SER A 2 -19.10 -8.35 6.37
N SER A 3 -18.50 -7.16 6.50
CA SER A 3 -17.90 -6.46 5.34
C SER A 3 -16.61 -5.70 5.64
N PHE A 4 -15.96 -5.97 6.78
CA PHE A 4 -14.59 -5.54 7.04
C PHE A 4 -13.61 -6.53 6.41
N GLY A 5 -13.69 -6.68 5.08
CA GLY A 5 -12.64 -7.32 4.30
C GLY A 5 -11.38 -6.46 4.43
N THR A 6 -10.32 -7.07 4.96
CA THR A 6 -8.93 -6.60 5.06
C THR A 6 -8.69 -5.23 4.41
N ARG A 7 -8.88 -4.16 5.19
CA ARG A 7 -8.65 -2.78 4.73
C ARG A 7 -7.19 -2.62 4.33
N CYS A 8 -6.95 -2.32 3.07
CA CYS A 8 -5.62 -2.08 2.53
C CYS A 8 -5.03 -0.84 3.20
N ARG A 9 -3.94 -1.02 3.95
CA ARG A 9 -3.19 0.08 4.58
C ARG A 9 -2.07 0.48 3.63
N PHE A 10 -2.19 1.66 3.02
CA PHE A 10 -1.25 2.16 1.99
C PHE A 10 -0.03 2.90 2.59
N GLU A 11 0.04 3.06 3.91
CA GLU A 11 1.10 3.81 4.63
C GLU A 11 2.33 2.99 5.03
N ALA A 12 2.37 1.70 4.69
CA ALA A 12 3.48 0.83 5.06
C ALA A 12 4.75 1.15 4.25
N ASP A 13 5.90 1.18 4.92
CA ASP A 13 7.24 1.31 4.29
C ASP A 13 7.52 0.21 3.27
N PHE A 14 6.88 -0.94 3.46
CA PHE A 14 6.93 -2.10 2.59
C PHE A 14 5.53 -2.41 2.10
N LYS A 15 5.39 -2.76 0.82
CA LYS A 15 4.10 -3.08 0.24
C LYS A 15 3.73 -4.47 0.72
N GLY A 16 2.97 -4.51 1.82
CA GLY A 16 2.75 -5.69 2.64
C GLY A 16 2.37 -6.95 1.87
N GLN A 17 2.66 -8.08 2.49
CA GLN A 17 2.43 -9.40 1.92
C GLN A 17 0.93 -9.64 1.71
N ARG A 18 0.55 -10.19 0.56
CA ARG A 18 -0.85 -10.53 0.27
C ARG A 18 -1.02 -11.99 -0.07
N THR A 19 -2.19 -12.50 0.29
CA THR A 19 -2.70 -13.75 -0.27
C THR A 19 -3.35 -13.49 -1.62
N ALA A 20 -3.30 -14.48 -2.51
CA ALA A 20 -3.98 -14.40 -3.81
C ALA A 20 -5.50 -14.14 -3.69
N SER A 21 -6.12 -14.59 -2.58
CA SER A 21 -7.54 -14.35 -2.27
C SER A 21 -7.84 -12.95 -1.71
N THR A 22 -6.84 -12.21 -1.23
CA THR A 22 -7.05 -10.89 -0.64
C THR A 22 -7.16 -9.82 -1.72
N SER A 23 -8.30 -9.14 -1.76
CA SER A 23 -8.56 -8.06 -2.70
C SER A 23 -8.31 -6.66 -2.12
N CYS A 24 -7.84 -5.71 -2.93
CA CYS A 24 -7.91 -4.26 -2.64
C CYS A 24 -8.92 -3.54 -3.51
N SER A 25 -9.49 -2.45 -2.99
CA SER A 25 -10.30 -1.51 -3.77
C SER A 25 -10.08 -0.08 -3.28
N ALA A 26 -9.95 0.86 -4.20
CA ALA A 26 -9.96 2.30 -3.92
C ALA A 26 -11.31 2.92 -4.35
N ASN A 27 -12.40 2.44 -3.75
CA ASN A 27 -13.78 2.74 -4.17
C ASN A 27 -14.34 4.07 -3.65
N PHE A 28 -13.49 5.03 -3.26
CA PHE A 28 -13.92 6.33 -2.73
C PHE A 28 -14.83 7.07 -3.71
N THR A 29 -14.45 7.11 -4.99
CA THR A 29 -15.23 7.75 -6.06
C THR A 29 -16.58 7.07 -6.30
N ARG A 30 -16.66 5.75 -6.17
CA ARG A 30 -17.92 4.99 -6.22
C ARG A 30 -18.86 5.33 -5.06
N LEU A 31 -18.32 5.76 -3.93
CA LEU A 31 -19.07 6.21 -2.77
C LEU A 31 -19.34 7.72 -2.80
N GLY A 32 -18.97 8.42 -3.88
CA GLY A 32 -19.14 9.87 -4.03
C GLY A 32 -18.11 10.71 -3.28
N PHE A 33 -17.04 10.09 -2.75
CA PHE A 33 -15.99 10.78 -2.02
C PHE A 33 -14.73 10.93 -2.87
N HIS A 34 -14.05 12.07 -2.71
CA HIS A 34 -12.68 12.21 -3.19
C HIS A 34 -11.76 11.21 -2.48
N PRO A 35 -10.81 10.55 -3.18
CA PRO A 35 -9.86 9.65 -2.54
C PRO A 35 -9.04 10.36 -1.44
N GLY A 36 -9.37 10.08 -0.17
CA GLY A 36 -8.68 10.63 1.00
C GLY A 36 -7.36 9.91 1.33
N PHE A 37 -6.77 10.23 2.48
CA PHE A 37 -5.56 9.59 3.02
C PHE A 37 -4.29 9.73 2.15
N GLY A 38 -4.22 10.77 1.33
CA GLY A 38 -3.07 10.98 0.47
C GLY A 38 -2.94 9.95 -0.65
N LEU A 39 -4.01 9.19 -0.95
CA LEU A 39 -4.01 8.19 -2.02
C LEU A 39 -3.67 8.81 -3.37
N THR A 40 -4.13 10.03 -3.61
CA THR A 40 -3.82 10.83 -4.81
C THR A 40 -2.33 11.12 -4.97
N VAL A 41 -1.57 11.07 -3.88
CA VAL A 41 -0.12 11.26 -3.88
C VAL A 41 0.63 9.93 -3.87
N THR A 42 0.19 8.97 -3.04
CA THR A 42 0.92 7.72 -2.81
C THR A 42 0.64 6.64 -3.85
N LEU A 43 -0.60 6.50 -4.33
CA LEU A 43 -0.95 5.45 -5.28
C LEU A 43 -0.27 5.60 -6.65
N PRO A 44 -0.16 6.81 -7.24
CA PRO A 44 0.58 7.00 -8.49
C PRO A 44 2.06 6.60 -8.40
N GLU A 45 2.70 6.79 -7.24
CA GLU A 45 4.10 6.38 -7.03
C GLU A 45 4.26 4.87 -6.93
N LEU A 46 3.21 4.16 -6.50
CA LEU A 46 3.24 2.72 -6.32
C LEU A 46 2.99 1.94 -7.61
N VAL A 47 1.99 2.34 -8.40
CA VAL A 47 1.51 1.57 -9.56
C VAL A 47 1.59 2.33 -10.89
N GLY A 48 2.08 3.57 -10.86
CA GLY A 48 2.11 4.49 -12.00
C GLY A 48 0.81 5.30 -12.14
N ALA A 49 0.93 6.52 -12.68
CA ALA A 49 -0.18 7.48 -12.80
C ALA A 49 -1.40 6.90 -13.54
N THR A 50 -1.20 6.25 -14.68
CA THR A 50 -2.30 5.68 -15.50
C THR A 50 -3.11 4.64 -14.74
N ARG A 51 -2.44 3.70 -14.06
CA ARG A 51 -3.11 2.65 -13.27
C ARG A 51 -3.75 3.21 -12.01
N ALA A 52 -3.09 4.16 -11.34
CA ALA A 52 -3.66 4.83 -10.18
C ALA A 52 -4.96 5.57 -10.54
N SER A 53 -4.97 6.33 -11.64
CA SER A 53 -6.18 6.99 -12.14
C SER A 53 -7.27 5.99 -12.48
N MET A 54 -6.96 4.89 -13.17
CA MET A 54 -7.92 3.82 -13.44
C MET A 54 -8.55 3.27 -12.15
N LEU A 55 -7.72 2.87 -11.18
CA LEU A 55 -8.21 2.30 -9.91
C LEU A 55 -9.04 3.29 -9.10
N MET A 56 -8.63 4.56 -9.07
CA MET A 56 -9.35 5.62 -8.37
C MET A 56 -10.66 5.97 -9.06
N LEU A 57 -10.71 6.05 -10.39
CA LEU A 57 -11.90 6.47 -11.12
C LEU A 57 -12.93 5.35 -11.25
N THR A 58 -12.48 4.09 -11.45
CA THR A 58 -13.41 2.96 -11.60
C THR A 58 -13.83 2.37 -10.26
N GLY A 59 -13.05 2.59 -9.19
CA GLY A 59 -13.24 1.92 -7.91
C GLY A 59 -13.20 0.39 -8.05
N SER A 60 -12.44 -0.11 -9.02
CA SER A 60 -12.32 -1.54 -9.31
C SER A 60 -11.64 -2.28 -8.17
N ARG A 61 -12.05 -3.54 -7.98
CA ARG A 61 -11.46 -4.44 -6.99
C ARG A 61 -10.39 -5.29 -7.67
N ILE A 62 -9.16 -5.19 -7.21
CA ILE A 62 -8.00 -5.95 -7.69
C ILE A 62 -7.72 -7.12 -6.74
N LYS A 63 -7.38 -8.28 -7.31
CA LYS A 63 -7.00 -9.48 -6.55
C LYS A 63 -5.52 -9.46 -6.16
N GLY A 64 -5.10 -10.38 -5.29
CA GLY A 64 -3.73 -10.40 -4.75
C GLY A 64 -2.66 -10.64 -5.82
N ASP A 65 -2.95 -11.47 -6.82
CA ASP A 65 -2.06 -11.75 -7.95
C ASP A 65 -1.87 -10.51 -8.85
N GLU A 66 -2.96 -9.79 -9.12
CA GLU A 66 -2.91 -8.54 -9.86
C GLU A 66 -2.21 -7.44 -9.06
N ALA A 67 -2.48 -7.35 -7.75
CA ALA A 67 -1.80 -6.44 -6.84
C ALA A 67 -0.27 -6.66 -6.82
N TYR A 68 0.18 -7.91 -6.86
CA TYR A 68 1.60 -8.24 -7.01
C TYR A 68 2.14 -7.78 -8.39
N ARG A 69 1.43 -8.11 -9.48
CA ARG A 69 1.83 -7.77 -10.85
C ARG A 69 1.95 -6.26 -11.11
N ILE A 70 1.08 -5.45 -10.50
CA ILE A 70 1.10 -4.00 -10.65
C ILE A 70 2.06 -3.31 -9.67
N GLY A 71 2.75 -4.06 -8.81
CA GLY A 71 3.67 -3.52 -7.82
C GLY A 71 2.97 -2.86 -6.64
N LEU A 72 1.71 -3.23 -6.34
CA LEU A 72 1.02 -2.82 -5.12
C LEU A 72 1.38 -3.71 -3.91
N CYS A 73 1.97 -4.88 -4.14
CA CYS A 73 2.50 -5.78 -3.14
C CYS A 73 3.86 -6.31 -3.57
N ASP A 74 4.80 -6.40 -2.64
CA ASP A 74 6.17 -6.85 -2.92
C ASP A 74 6.30 -8.38 -2.78
N VAL A 75 5.39 -9.03 -2.03
CA VAL A 75 5.40 -10.49 -1.79
C VAL A 75 3.99 -11.07 -1.91
N LEU A 76 3.88 -12.16 -2.67
CA LEU A 76 2.68 -12.98 -2.77
C LEU A 76 2.89 -14.28 -1.96
N ALA A 77 2.11 -14.47 -0.91
CA ALA A 77 2.20 -15.62 -0.01
C ALA A 77 0.85 -16.37 0.02
N THR A 78 0.80 -17.62 0.48
CA THR A 78 -0.48 -18.28 0.76
C THR A 78 -1.00 -17.84 2.13
N GLN A 79 -2.25 -18.17 2.47
CA GLN A 79 -2.82 -17.80 3.76
C GLN A 79 -2.07 -18.47 4.92
N GLU A 80 -1.57 -19.67 4.69
CA GLU A 80 -0.81 -20.48 5.63
C GLU A 80 0.60 -19.92 5.81
N SER A 81 1.25 -19.48 4.72
CA SER A 81 2.64 -18.98 4.76
C SER A 81 2.77 -17.49 5.04
N LEU A 82 1.65 -16.73 5.04
CA LEU A 82 1.66 -15.28 5.20
C LEU A 82 2.36 -14.81 6.48
N ARG A 83 2.10 -15.51 7.60
CA ARG A 83 2.68 -15.13 8.89
C ARG A 83 4.18 -15.40 8.93
N ASP A 84 4.59 -16.53 8.38
CA ASP A 84 5.99 -16.97 8.40
C ASP A 84 6.85 -16.09 7.48
N GLU A 85 6.35 -15.77 6.29
CA GLU A 85 7.00 -14.81 5.39
C GLU A 85 7.08 -13.41 6.02
N ALA A 86 6.05 -12.97 6.75
CA ALA A 86 6.05 -11.67 7.42
C ALA A 86 7.11 -11.63 8.53
N MET A 87 7.24 -12.73 9.28
CA MET A 87 8.24 -12.86 10.33
C MET A 87 9.65 -12.93 9.75
N LYS A 88 9.83 -13.64 8.64
CA LYS A 88 11.12 -13.75 7.94
C LYS A 88 11.62 -12.37 7.48
N LEU A 89 10.76 -11.59 6.85
CA LEU A 89 11.09 -10.22 6.44
C LEU A 89 11.38 -9.31 7.65
N ALA A 90 10.60 -9.44 8.72
CA ALA A 90 10.84 -8.67 9.95
C ALA A 90 12.20 -9.03 10.58
N GLN A 91 12.58 -10.31 10.56
CA GLN A 91 13.86 -10.79 11.08
C GLN A 91 15.04 -10.26 10.24
N GLU A 92 14.92 -10.29 8.91
CA GLU A 92 15.93 -9.73 8.00
C GLU A 92 16.14 -8.23 8.24
N ILE A 93 15.06 -7.48 8.48
CA ILE A 93 15.16 -6.06 8.87
C ILE A 93 15.80 -5.90 10.25
N ALA A 94 15.51 -6.80 11.19
CA ALA A 94 16.05 -6.76 12.55
C ALA A 94 17.55 -7.08 12.61
N GLU A 95 18.10 -7.79 11.63
CA GLU A 95 19.55 -8.01 11.47
C GLU A 95 20.31 -6.73 11.09
N SER A 96 19.61 -5.74 10.52
CA SER A 96 20.20 -4.46 10.15
C SER A 96 20.37 -3.52 11.36
N SER A 97 21.34 -2.60 11.29
CA SER A 97 21.57 -1.59 12.33
C SER A 97 20.29 -0.78 12.62
N PRO A 98 19.78 -0.74 13.87
CA PRO A 98 18.54 -0.03 14.20
C PRO A 98 18.59 1.47 13.84
N LEU A 99 19.75 2.11 14.02
CA LEU A 99 19.95 3.51 13.64
C LEU A 99 20.00 3.68 12.11
N GLY A 100 20.60 2.72 11.40
CA GLY A 100 20.63 2.69 9.94
C GLY A 100 19.23 2.56 9.34
N VAL A 101 18.42 1.63 9.85
CA VAL A 101 17.01 1.45 9.43
C VAL A 101 16.20 2.71 9.70
N LYS A 102 16.34 3.31 10.90
CA LYS A 102 15.61 4.54 11.26
C LYS A 102 16.01 5.72 10.37
N SER A 103 17.31 5.89 10.09
CA SER A 103 17.83 6.97 9.24
C SER A 103 17.40 6.81 7.78
N THR A 104 17.51 5.59 7.24
CA THR A 104 17.07 5.25 5.88
C THR A 104 15.58 5.52 5.72
N ARG A 105 14.76 5.05 6.67
CA ARG A 105 13.31 5.29 6.68
C ARG A 105 12.96 6.77 6.74
N LYS A 106 13.69 7.57 7.53
CA LYS A 106 13.49 9.03 7.60
C LYS A 106 13.81 9.70 6.27
N THR A 107 14.86 9.24 5.58
CA THR A 107 15.29 9.79 4.29
C THR A 107 14.30 9.45 3.19
N LEU A 108 13.86 8.19 3.10
CA LEU A 108 12.89 7.73 2.10
C LEU A 108 11.52 8.43 2.22
N ARG A 109 11.11 8.78 3.45
CA ARG A 109 9.84 9.48 3.70
C ARG A 109 9.95 11.01 3.66
N ARG A 110 11.13 11.57 3.45
CA ARG A 110 11.31 13.02 3.37
C ARG A 110 10.56 13.56 2.15
N GLY A 111 9.87 14.70 2.27
CA GLY A 111 9.07 15.26 1.18
C GLY A 111 7.62 14.73 1.13
N LEU A 112 7.32 13.60 1.79
CA LEU A 112 5.98 13.01 1.75
C LEU A 112 4.97 13.89 2.51
N ILE A 113 5.35 14.40 3.68
CA ILE A 113 4.47 15.26 4.49
C ILE A 113 4.21 16.57 3.76
N GLU A 114 5.24 17.22 3.20
CA GLU A 114 5.05 18.47 2.46
C GLU A 114 4.09 18.29 1.27
N ARG A 115 4.22 17.21 0.50
CA ARG A 115 3.31 16.89 -0.62
C ARG A 115 1.88 16.59 -0.17
N LEU A 116 1.71 15.95 0.99
CA LEU A 116 0.39 15.69 1.56
C LEU A 116 -0.27 16.98 2.04
N GLU A 117 0.49 17.86 2.68
CA GLU A 117 0.03 19.18 3.12
C GLU A 117 -0.40 20.07 1.95
N GLU A 118 0.31 20.03 0.82
CA GLU A 118 -0.10 20.73 -0.40
C GLU A 118 -1.48 20.27 -0.90
N GLN A 119 -1.77 18.96 -0.84
CA GLN A 119 -3.09 18.46 -1.24
C GLN A 119 -4.19 18.81 -0.24
N LEU A 120 -3.85 18.96 1.05
CA LEU A 120 -4.82 19.31 2.09
C LEU A 120 -5.23 20.79 2.06
N LYS A 121 -4.41 21.66 1.45
CA LYS A 121 -4.66 23.11 1.33
C LYS A 121 -5.56 23.47 0.14
N ARG A 122 -6.09 22.49 -0.60
CA ARG A 122 -7.11 22.66 -1.64
C ARG A 122 -8.51 22.60 -1.05
#